data_AF-A0AAW0P303-F1
#
_entry.id   AF-A0AAW0P303-F1
#
_cell.length_a   1.000
_cell.length_b   1.000
_cell.length_c   1.000
_cell.angle_alpha   90.00
_cell.angle_beta   90.00
_cell.angle_gamma   90.00
#
_symmetry.space_group_name_H-M   'P 1'
#
loop_
_entity.id
_entity.type
_entity.pdbx_description
1 polymer ?
#
loop_
_entity_poly.entity_id
_entity_poly.type
_entity_poly.pdbx_seq_one_letter_code
_entity_poly.pdbx_strand_id
1 'polypeptide(L)'
;MSQDGPSTRNKERKEADHLSSNVLQELKALASKIDGLELSFKKQLNTKVDSLHASMQALIAENKEWFKAELSLKTTEIQKNMDNEISVLISRIEKMEAKIDRSSMKASTRFDTDVSIVVSGLPYNEGENVTALVNELLSEGLQLEDACVVAVERTKDRGGRPGVVKVEFGSVREKIGALRKKQMLKSNPKYSRVYIRSAKTHTERLLELNFRTLLDEMPAGRQFYVAGNGRVRRRPLLGSGAGAEASGGSEEGTRRTDI
;
A
#
# COMPACT_ATOMS: atom_id res chain seq x y z
N MET A 1 101.01 101.32 9.02
CA MET A 1 100.42 100.53 7.91
C MET A 1 100.52 99.08 8.35
N SER A 2 99.43 98.51 8.89
CA SER A 2 98.48 97.64 8.15
C SER A 2 99.16 96.31 7.81
N GLN A 3 98.69 95.10 8.14
CA GLN A 3 97.34 94.50 8.23
C GLN A 3 97.45 93.24 9.12
N ASP A 4 96.56 93.03 10.10
CA ASP A 4 95.30 92.24 10.06
C ASP A 4 95.44 90.71 9.83
N GLY A 5 94.80 89.96 10.74
CA GLY A 5 94.99 88.52 11.02
C GLY A 5 94.44 87.50 10.01
N PRO A 6 94.65 86.20 10.28
CA PRO A 6 93.50 85.36 10.64
C PRO A 6 93.87 84.18 11.58
N SER A 7 93.49 84.24 12.86
CA SER A 7 93.70 83.11 13.80
C SER A 7 92.40 82.54 14.39
N THR A 8 91.29 83.29 14.35
CA THR A 8 90.00 82.87 14.96
C THR A 8 89.07 82.09 14.01
N ARG A 9 89.14 82.32 12.68
CA ARG A 9 88.26 81.66 11.69
C ARG A 9 88.49 80.15 11.49
N ASN A 10 89.69 79.65 11.79
CA ASN A 10 90.03 78.22 11.66
C ASN A 10 89.63 77.39 12.90
N LYS A 11 89.39 78.04 14.05
CA LYS A 11 88.97 77.36 15.28
C LYS A 11 87.46 77.13 15.31
N GLU A 12 86.68 78.12 14.89
CA GLU A 12 85.22 78.01 14.75
C GLU A 12 84.79 77.01 13.66
N ARG A 13 85.54 76.90 12.55
CA ARG A 13 85.28 75.86 11.52
C ARG A 13 85.53 74.44 12.04
N LYS A 14 86.59 74.22 12.84
CA LYS A 14 86.89 72.89 13.40
C LYS A 14 85.90 72.48 14.49
N GLU A 15 85.39 73.41 15.29
CA GLU A 15 84.33 73.12 16.26
C GLU A 15 82.98 72.83 15.58
N ALA A 16 82.63 73.57 14.52
CA ALA A 16 81.43 73.29 13.72
C ALA A 16 81.50 71.92 13.01
N ASP A 17 82.66 71.54 12.48
CA ASP A 17 82.88 70.23 11.86
C ASP A 17 82.84 69.09 12.90
N HIS A 18 83.32 69.31 14.12
CA HIS A 18 83.27 68.33 15.21
C HIS A 18 81.86 68.14 15.77
N LEU A 19 81.07 69.22 15.90
CA LEU A 19 79.66 69.15 16.29
C LEU A 19 78.83 68.44 15.21
N SER A 20 79.05 68.78 13.94
CA SER A 20 78.39 68.12 12.80
C SER A 20 78.72 66.61 12.74
N SER A 21 79.98 66.25 13.01
CA SER A 21 80.41 64.85 13.08
C SER A 21 79.72 64.08 14.22
N ASN A 22 79.61 64.68 15.40
CA ASN A 22 78.93 64.07 16.55
C ASN A 22 77.43 63.88 16.27
N VAL A 23 76.75 64.87 15.70
CA VAL A 23 75.33 64.77 15.32
C VAL A 23 75.12 63.68 14.25
N LEU A 24 76.01 63.58 13.26
CA LEU A 24 75.95 62.52 12.26
C LEU A 24 76.19 61.13 12.86
N GLN A 25 77.06 61.01 13.87
CA GLN A 25 77.27 59.76 14.59
C GLN A 25 76.05 59.37 15.43
N GLU A 26 75.41 60.32 16.12
CA GLU A 26 74.17 60.08 16.87
C GLU A 26 73.01 59.70 15.95
N LEU A 27 72.87 60.37 14.79
CA LEU A 27 71.87 60.00 13.77
C LEU A 27 72.12 58.60 13.21
N LYS A 28 73.38 58.20 12.98
CA LYS A 28 73.72 56.82 12.58
C LYS A 28 73.40 55.82 13.69
N ALA A 29 73.67 56.15 14.95
CA ALA A 29 73.34 55.32 16.10
C ALA A 29 71.82 55.21 16.33
N LEU A 30 71.07 56.26 16.01
CA LEU A 30 69.61 56.25 16.05
C LEU A 30 69.04 55.39 14.91
N ALA A 31 69.56 55.54 13.69
CA ALA A 31 69.18 54.73 12.54
C ALA A 31 69.39 53.24 12.82
N SER A 32 70.56 52.86 13.37
CA SER A 32 70.82 51.45 13.72
C SER A 32 69.91 50.91 14.83
N LYS A 33 69.49 51.75 15.77
CA LYS A 33 68.47 51.38 16.78
C LYS A 33 67.09 51.18 16.17
N ILE A 34 66.69 52.04 15.23
CA ILE A 34 65.43 51.92 14.50
C ILE A 34 65.42 50.64 13.66
N ASP A 35 66.51 50.34 12.95
CA ASP A 35 66.66 49.10 12.19
C ASP A 35 66.57 47.88 13.12
N GLY A 36 67.24 47.93 14.27
CA GLY A 36 67.18 46.87 15.28
C GLY A 36 65.77 46.66 15.86
N LEU A 37 65.06 47.75 16.14
CA LEU A 37 63.66 47.72 16.60
C LEU A 37 62.75 47.12 15.52
N GLU A 38 62.88 47.55 14.27
CA GLU A 38 62.11 47.02 13.16
C GLU A 38 62.33 45.51 12.99
N LEU A 39 63.59 45.06 13.10
CA LEU A 39 63.95 43.64 12.99
C LEU A 39 63.40 42.83 14.17
N SER A 40 63.46 43.39 15.39
CA SER A 40 62.90 42.75 16.59
C SER A 40 61.37 42.63 16.52
N PHE A 41 60.70 43.68 16.02
CA PHE A 41 59.26 43.72 15.87
C PHE A 41 58.79 42.74 14.80
N LYS A 42 59.48 42.70 13.64
CA LYS A 42 59.22 41.71 12.58
C LYS A 42 59.36 40.27 13.10
N LYS A 43 60.40 40.00 13.90
CA LYS A 43 60.58 38.67 14.51
C LYS A 43 59.43 38.32 15.44
N GLN A 44 59.05 39.22 16.36
CA GLN A 44 57.92 38.98 17.26
C GLN A 44 56.61 38.77 16.50
N LEU A 45 56.35 39.59 15.47
CA LEU A 45 55.14 39.47 14.67
C LEU A 45 55.09 38.13 13.93
N ASN A 46 56.20 37.72 13.30
CA ASN A 46 56.28 36.41 12.64
C ASN A 46 56.04 35.28 13.64
N THR A 47 56.67 35.29 14.82
CA THR A 47 56.44 34.24 15.82
C THR A 47 54.98 34.15 16.29
N LYS A 48 54.29 35.30 16.41
CA LYS A 48 52.86 35.33 16.77
C LYS A 48 51.99 34.83 15.63
N VAL A 49 52.30 35.18 14.40
CA VAL A 49 51.59 34.69 13.20
C VAL A 49 51.76 33.18 13.06
N ASP A 50 52.98 32.67 13.23
CA ASP A 50 53.27 31.23 13.17
C ASP A 50 52.56 30.47 14.29
N SER A 51 52.56 31.00 15.51
CA SER A 51 51.83 30.41 16.64
C SER A 51 50.32 30.39 16.41
N LEU A 52 49.76 31.48 15.86
CA LEU A 52 48.32 31.54 15.56
C LEU A 52 47.97 30.53 14.46
N HIS A 53 48.79 30.46 13.40
CA HIS A 53 48.59 29.52 12.31
C HIS A 53 48.67 28.07 12.79
N ALA A 54 49.65 27.73 13.63
CA ALA A 54 49.76 26.40 14.24
C ALA A 54 48.52 26.07 15.10
N SER A 55 48.05 27.02 15.92
CA SER A 55 46.84 26.83 16.73
C SER A 55 45.59 26.64 15.87
N MET A 56 45.44 27.39 14.78
CA MET A 56 44.31 27.24 13.86
C MET A 56 44.35 25.90 13.12
N GLN A 57 45.53 25.47 12.68
CA GLN A 57 45.71 24.17 12.03
C GLN A 57 45.37 23.01 12.98
N ALA A 58 45.75 23.11 14.25
CA ALA A 58 45.39 22.11 15.26
C ALA A 58 43.87 22.01 15.45
N LEU A 59 43.18 23.14 15.58
CA LEU A 59 41.70 23.17 15.71
C LEU A 59 41.01 22.63 14.46
N ILE A 60 41.52 22.92 13.26
CA ILE A 60 40.97 22.38 12.01
C ILE A 60 41.13 20.86 11.96
N ALA A 61 42.30 20.34 12.38
CA ALA A 61 42.55 18.90 12.41
C ALA A 61 41.64 18.19 13.42
N GLU A 62 41.50 18.75 14.63
CA GLU A 62 40.64 18.21 15.68
C GLU A 62 39.16 18.18 15.25
N ASN A 63 38.65 19.29 14.72
CA ASN A 63 37.28 19.35 14.20
C ASN A 63 37.07 18.34 13.07
N LYS A 64 38.04 18.17 12.18
CA LYS A 64 37.95 17.21 11.07
C LYS A 64 37.80 15.77 11.58
N GLU A 65 38.59 15.38 12.57
CA GLU A 65 38.50 14.03 13.15
C GLU A 65 37.19 13.84 13.91
N TRP A 66 36.74 14.84 14.66
CA TRP A 66 35.45 14.81 15.35
C TRP A 66 34.28 14.67 14.36
N PHE A 67 34.23 15.47 13.29
CA PHE A 67 33.19 15.37 12.26
C PHE A 67 33.20 14.00 11.57
N LYS A 68 34.38 13.44 11.31
CA LYS A 68 34.52 12.11 10.71
C LYS A 68 33.98 11.01 11.63
N ALA A 69 34.26 11.11 12.93
CA ALA A 69 33.72 10.18 13.91
C ALA A 69 32.19 10.26 14.02
N GLU A 70 31.63 11.47 14.07
CA GLU A 70 30.18 11.68 14.14
C GLU A 70 29.46 11.17 12.88
N LEU A 71 30.02 11.43 11.69
CA LEU A 71 29.48 10.92 10.42
C LEU A 71 29.49 9.39 10.37
N SER A 72 30.57 8.75 10.85
CA SER A 72 30.65 7.30 10.93
C SER A 72 29.59 6.75 11.87
N LEU A 73 29.40 7.38 13.04
CA LEU A 73 28.39 6.98 14.01
C LEU A 73 26.98 7.06 13.40
N LYS A 74 26.63 8.20 12.79
CA LYS A 74 25.32 8.38 12.14
C LYS A 74 25.10 7.42 10.98
N THR A 75 26.13 7.11 10.21
CA THR A 75 26.05 6.12 9.12
C THR A 75 25.71 4.73 9.67
N THR A 76 26.37 4.31 10.75
CA THR A 76 26.08 3.01 11.40
C THR A 76 24.70 2.95 12.04
N GLU A 77 24.21 4.05 12.62
CA GLU A 77 22.86 4.15 13.17
C GLU A 77 21.79 4.02 12.07
N ILE A 78 21.97 4.72 10.95
CA ILE A 78 21.08 4.62 9.79
C ILE A 78 21.07 3.18 9.25
N GLN A 79 22.24 2.57 9.10
CA GLN A 79 22.36 1.21 8.58
C GLN A 79 21.64 0.20 9.49
N LYS A 80 21.79 0.31 10.81
CA LYS A 80 21.09 -0.55 11.77
C LYS A 80 19.57 -0.37 11.72
N ASN A 81 19.09 0.86 11.57
CA ASN A 81 17.65 1.12 11.43
C ASN A 81 17.09 0.53 10.14
N MET A 82 17.82 0.67 9.03
CA MET A 82 17.44 0.04 7.77
C MET A 82 17.38 -1.48 7.88
N ASP A 83 18.37 -2.11 8.52
CA ASP A 83 18.38 -3.57 8.72
C ASP A 83 17.17 -4.05 9.54
N ASN A 84 16.77 -3.29 10.56
CA ASN A 84 15.57 -3.59 11.35
C ASN A 84 14.29 -3.48 10.51
N GLU A 85 14.14 -2.41 9.72
CA GLU A 85 12.98 -2.23 8.84
C GLU A 85 12.91 -3.32 7.77
N ILE A 86 14.04 -3.67 7.16
CA ILE A 86 14.15 -4.77 6.20
C ILE A 86 13.74 -6.08 6.85
N SER A 87 14.20 -6.38 8.07
CA SER A 87 13.82 -7.60 8.81
C SER A 87 12.31 -7.68 9.07
N VAL A 88 11.68 -6.56 9.44
CA VAL A 88 10.23 -6.47 9.63
C VAL A 88 9.48 -6.70 8.32
N LEU A 89 9.97 -6.13 7.21
CA LEU A 89 9.38 -6.32 5.89
C LEU A 89 9.50 -7.77 5.41
N ILE A 90 10.67 -8.40 5.57
CA ILE A 90 10.88 -9.83 5.26
C ILE A 90 9.88 -10.68 6.05
N SER A 91 9.78 -10.47 7.37
CA SER A 91 8.84 -11.21 8.23
C SER A 91 7.38 -11.03 7.79
N ARG A 92 7.01 -9.86 7.24
CA ARG A 92 5.67 -9.59 6.73
C ARG A 92 5.43 -10.27 5.39
N ILE A 93 6.42 -10.26 4.49
CA ILE A 93 6.39 -10.96 3.21
C ILE A 93 6.25 -12.45 3.44
N GLU A 94 7.06 -13.07 4.29
CA GLU A 94 6.96 -14.49 4.63
C GLU A 94 5.57 -14.87 5.19
N LYS A 95 4.99 -14.02 6.05
CA LYS A 95 3.62 -14.22 6.55
C LYS A 95 2.58 -14.10 5.43
N MET A 96 2.79 -13.24 4.45
CA MET A 96 1.91 -13.10 3.29
C MET A 96 2.06 -14.29 2.34
N GLU A 97 3.27 -14.70 2.02
CA GLU A 97 3.58 -15.88 1.20
C GLU A 97 3.00 -17.14 1.84
N ALA A 98 3.21 -17.36 3.13
CA ALA A 98 2.61 -18.48 3.86
C ALA A 98 1.07 -18.44 3.89
N LYS A 99 0.44 -17.27 3.75
CA LYS A 99 -1.02 -17.14 3.58
C LYS A 99 -1.45 -17.40 2.14
N ILE A 100 -0.66 -16.95 1.17
CA ILE A 100 -0.89 -17.18 -0.27
C ILE A 100 -0.74 -18.67 -0.57
N ASP A 101 0.31 -19.34 -0.10
CA ASP A 101 0.53 -20.77 -0.29
C ASP A 101 -0.54 -21.63 0.40
N ARG A 102 -0.96 -21.25 1.61
CA ARG A 102 -2.12 -21.89 2.26
C ARG A 102 -3.43 -21.64 1.50
N SER A 103 -3.52 -20.56 0.72
CA SER A 103 -4.67 -20.27 -0.14
C SER A 103 -4.57 -20.93 -1.52
N SER A 104 -3.35 -21.17 -2.03
CA SER A 104 -3.07 -21.82 -3.32
C SER A 104 -3.14 -23.35 -3.20
N MET A 105 -2.76 -23.93 -2.07
CA MET A 105 -3.03 -25.35 -1.77
C MET A 105 -4.52 -25.65 -1.56
N LYS A 106 -5.35 -24.62 -1.25
CA LYS A 106 -6.81 -24.70 -1.34
C LYS A 106 -7.37 -24.30 -2.71
N ALA A 107 -6.52 -23.90 -3.67
CA ALA A 107 -6.98 -23.56 -5.01
C ALA A 107 -7.32 -24.80 -5.85
N SER A 108 -6.87 -26.00 -5.49
CA SER A 108 -7.36 -27.24 -6.09
C SER A 108 -8.83 -27.56 -5.73
N THR A 109 -9.44 -26.81 -4.81
CA THR A 109 -10.85 -26.88 -4.42
C THR A 109 -11.58 -25.55 -4.59
N ARG A 110 -11.01 -24.59 -5.34
CA ARG A 110 -11.75 -23.39 -5.73
C ARG A 110 -12.73 -23.75 -6.83
N PHE A 111 -13.96 -24.05 -6.41
CA PHE A 111 -15.15 -24.08 -7.26
C PHE A 111 -15.13 -22.91 -8.24
N ASP A 112 -15.14 -23.20 -9.54
CA ASP A 112 -15.29 -22.15 -10.54
C ASP A 112 -16.72 -21.60 -10.47
N THR A 113 -16.84 -20.30 -10.21
CA THR A 113 -18.14 -19.63 -10.08
C THR A 113 -18.96 -19.70 -11.36
N ASP A 114 -18.33 -19.84 -12.53
CA ASP A 114 -19.01 -19.83 -13.83
C ASP A 114 -19.75 -21.14 -14.10
N VAL A 115 -19.26 -22.26 -13.56
CA VAL A 115 -19.89 -23.59 -13.65
C VAL A 115 -20.50 -24.06 -12.33
N SER A 116 -20.39 -23.29 -11.25
CA SER A 116 -20.92 -23.71 -9.93
C SER A 116 -22.27 -23.10 -9.52
N ILE A 117 -22.98 -23.83 -8.67
CA ILE A 117 -24.17 -23.38 -7.94
C ILE A 117 -23.99 -23.52 -6.43
N VAL A 118 -24.84 -22.81 -5.68
CA VAL A 118 -24.97 -22.94 -4.23
C VAL A 118 -26.38 -23.42 -3.91
N VAL A 119 -26.45 -24.53 -3.20
CA VAL A 119 -27.68 -25.16 -2.71
C VAL A 119 -27.79 -24.91 -1.20
N SER A 120 -28.95 -24.41 -0.78
CA SER A 120 -29.23 -24.09 0.62
C SER A 120 -30.53 -24.76 1.05
N GLY A 121 -30.62 -25.14 2.34
CA GLY A 121 -31.80 -25.84 2.87
C GLY A 121 -31.83 -27.35 2.59
N LEU A 122 -30.73 -27.92 2.10
CA LEU A 122 -30.58 -29.38 2.05
C LEU A 122 -30.50 -29.94 3.48
N PRO A 123 -31.25 -31.02 3.79
CA PRO A 123 -31.12 -31.74 5.06
C PRO A 123 -29.67 -32.10 5.34
N TYR A 124 -29.33 -32.26 6.62
CA TYR A 124 -27.99 -32.65 7.07
C TYR A 124 -28.10 -33.84 8.00
N ASN A 125 -27.35 -34.90 7.69
CA ASN A 125 -27.12 -36.03 8.57
C ASN A 125 -25.61 -36.21 8.78
N GLU A 126 -25.20 -36.57 10.00
CA GLU A 126 -23.80 -36.89 10.28
C GLU A 126 -23.35 -38.09 9.43
N GLY A 127 -22.22 -37.95 8.73
CA GLY A 127 -21.70 -38.98 7.82
C GLY A 127 -22.42 -39.08 6.47
N GLU A 128 -23.25 -38.11 6.10
CA GLU A 128 -23.95 -38.14 4.81
C GLU A 128 -22.99 -38.10 3.61
N ASN A 129 -23.36 -38.82 2.54
CA ASN A 129 -22.71 -38.69 1.25
C ASN A 129 -23.34 -37.51 0.49
N VAL A 130 -22.74 -36.33 0.62
CA VAL A 130 -23.24 -35.08 0.01
C VAL A 130 -23.35 -35.22 -1.52
N THR A 131 -22.44 -35.95 -2.15
CA THR A 131 -22.47 -36.18 -3.61
C THR A 131 -23.70 -36.99 -4.01
N ALA A 132 -24.03 -38.05 -3.27
CA ALA A 132 -25.23 -38.85 -3.52
C ALA A 132 -26.52 -38.00 -3.36
N LEU A 133 -26.59 -37.19 -2.30
CA LEU A 133 -27.72 -36.28 -2.06
C LEU A 133 -27.89 -35.24 -3.16
N VAL A 134 -26.78 -34.70 -3.69
CA VAL A 134 -26.83 -33.75 -4.81
C VAL A 134 -27.28 -34.46 -6.09
N ASN A 135 -26.78 -35.66 -6.39
CA ASN A 135 -27.23 -36.42 -7.56
C ASN A 135 -28.73 -36.75 -7.47
N GLU A 136 -29.21 -37.15 -6.30
CA GLU A 136 -30.63 -37.39 -6.02
C GLU A 136 -31.47 -36.11 -6.17
N LEU A 137 -30.96 -34.96 -5.68
CA LEU A 137 -31.60 -33.66 -5.88
C LEU A 137 -31.69 -33.29 -7.37
N LEU A 138 -30.65 -33.58 -8.16
CA LEU A 138 -30.63 -33.29 -9.59
C LEU A 138 -31.58 -34.19 -10.37
N SER A 139 -31.61 -35.49 -10.09
CA SER A 139 -32.48 -36.46 -10.76
C SER A 139 -33.94 -36.31 -10.32
N GLU A 140 -34.25 -36.46 -9.02
CA GLU A 140 -35.62 -36.43 -8.51
C GLU A 140 -36.18 -35.01 -8.37
N GLY A 141 -35.33 -34.07 -7.94
CA GLY A 141 -35.76 -32.70 -7.65
C GLY A 141 -35.86 -31.82 -8.90
N LEU A 142 -34.89 -31.94 -9.81
CA LEU A 142 -34.81 -31.11 -11.02
C LEU A 142 -35.08 -31.87 -12.32
N GLN A 143 -35.22 -33.20 -12.31
CA GLN A 143 -35.37 -34.01 -13.53
C GLN A 143 -34.22 -33.75 -14.52
N LEU A 144 -32.99 -33.79 -14.01
CA LEU A 144 -31.75 -33.66 -14.76
C LEU A 144 -30.91 -34.92 -14.56
N GLU A 145 -31.24 -35.97 -15.32
CA GLU A 145 -30.57 -37.27 -15.24
C GLU A 145 -29.15 -37.24 -15.81
N ASP A 146 -28.90 -36.39 -16.81
CA ASP A 146 -27.62 -36.31 -17.52
C ASP A 146 -26.63 -35.27 -16.95
N ALA A 147 -26.92 -34.68 -15.78
CA ALA A 147 -26.06 -33.63 -15.23
C ALA A 147 -24.77 -34.22 -14.63
N CYS A 148 -23.62 -33.88 -15.22
CA CYS A 148 -22.32 -34.30 -14.72
C CYS A 148 -21.86 -33.39 -13.57
N VAL A 149 -21.76 -33.96 -12.37
CA VAL A 149 -21.26 -33.28 -11.17
C VAL A 149 -19.78 -33.61 -10.98
N VAL A 150 -18.92 -32.59 -11.02
CA VAL A 150 -17.47 -32.72 -10.92
C VAL A 150 -17.02 -32.69 -9.45
N ALA A 151 -17.58 -31.74 -8.68
CA ALA A 151 -17.22 -31.55 -7.29
C ALA A 151 -18.41 -31.11 -6.45
N VAL A 152 -18.45 -31.58 -5.21
CA VAL A 152 -19.48 -31.21 -4.22
C VAL A 152 -18.81 -30.99 -2.86
N GLU A 153 -19.14 -29.88 -2.22
CA GLU A 153 -18.63 -29.55 -0.89
C GLU A 153 -19.71 -28.89 -0.05
N ARG A 154 -20.00 -29.44 1.13
CA ARG A 154 -20.80 -28.73 2.15
C ARG A 154 -19.88 -27.82 2.96
N THR A 155 -20.25 -26.55 3.03
CA THR A 155 -19.56 -25.57 3.89
C THR A 155 -19.80 -25.88 5.37
N LYS A 156 -18.94 -25.37 6.24
CA LYS A 156 -19.09 -25.55 7.70
C LYS A 156 -20.42 -24.94 8.19
N ASP A 157 -21.03 -25.63 9.15
CA ASP A 157 -22.23 -25.17 9.83
C ASP A 157 -22.00 -23.83 10.55
N ARG A 158 -23.05 -23.00 10.59
CA ARG A 158 -23.01 -21.67 11.22
C ARG A 158 -24.26 -21.44 12.04
N GLY A 159 -24.11 -21.41 13.37
CA GLY A 159 -25.18 -21.06 14.29
C GLY A 159 -26.35 -22.06 14.29
N GLY A 160 -26.05 -23.36 14.33
CA GLY A 160 -27.06 -24.43 14.40
C GLY A 160 -27.83 -24.65 13.09
N ARG A 161 -27.41 -24.02 11.98
CA ARG A 161 -27.97 -24.26 10.65
C ARG A 161 -27.01 -25.09 9.81
N PRO A 162 -27.49 -26.09 9.07
CA PRO A 162 -26.68 -26.81 8.09
C PRO A 162 -25.97 -25.86 7.14
N GLY A 163 -24.70 -26.12 6.90
CA GLY A 163 -23.92 -25.41 5.91
C GLY A 163 -24.52 -25.54 4.50
N VAL A 164 -24.25 -24.54 3.66
CA VAL A 164 -24.66 -24.57 2.25
C VAL A 164 -23.79 -25.54 1.47
N VAL A 165 -24.37 -26.18 0.46
CA VAL A 165 -23.66 -27.11 -0.43
C VAL A 165 -23.27 -26.36 -1.70
N LYS A 166 -22.00 -26.45 -2.08
CA LYS A 166 -21.50 -26.00 -3.38
C LYS A 166 -21.43 -27.18 -4.32
N VAL A 167 -21.85 -26.96 -5.56
CA VAL A 167 -21.88 -27.99 -6.59
C VAL A 167 -21.23 -27.40 -7.84
N GLU A 168 -20.24 -28.10 -8.38
CA GLU A 168 -19.56 -27.78 -9.63
C GLU A 168 -20.01 -28.75 -10.72
N PHE A 169 -20.42 -28.22 -11.86
CA PHE A 169 -20.83 -29.00 -13.02
C PHE A 169 -19.68 -29.16 -14.02
N GLY A 170 -19.78 -30.16 -14.89
CA GLY A 170 -18.85 -30.34 -16.00
C GLY A 170 -18.96 -29.23 -17.05
N SER A 171 -20.09 -28.53 -17.11
CA SER A 171 -20.35 -27.47 -18.09
C SER A 171 -21.26 -26.35 -17.58
N VAL A 172 -21.11 -25.17 -18.20
CA VAL A 172 -22.00 -24.02 -17.96
C VAL A 172 -23.44 -24.34 -18.37
N ARG A 173 -23.65 -25.21 -19.36
CA ARG A 173 -24.98 -25.62 -19.83
C ARG A 173 -25.75 -26.36 -18.75
N GLU A 174 -25.11 -27.28 -18.03
CA GLU A 174 -25.72 -28.02 -16.91
C GLU A 174 -26.10 -27.09 -15.77
N LYS A 175 -25.20 -26.16 -15.39
CA LYS A 175 -25.51 -25.09 -14.42
C LYS A 175 -26.75 -24.31 -14.83
N ILE A 176 -26.83 -23.87 -16.09
CA ILE A 176 -27.99 -23.13 -16.61
C ILE A 176 -29.25 -24.00 -16.54
N GLY A 177 -29.15 -25.28 -16.89
CA GLY A 177 -30.23 -26.26 -16.78
C GLY A 177 -30.77 -26.36 -15.35
N ALA A 178 -29.89 -26.55 -14.37
CA ALA A 178 -30.23 -26.59 -12.96
C ALA A 178 -30.91 -25.28 -12.49
N LEU A 179 -30.36 -24.13 -12.88
CA LEU A 179 -30.91 -22.82 -12.49
C LEU A 179 -32.27 -22.51 -13.13
N ARG A 180 -32.56 -23.05 -14.32
CA ARG A 180 -33.87 -22.91 -15.00
C ARG A 180 -34.92 -23.81 -14.37
N LYS A 181 -34.57 -25.06 -14.05
CA LYS A 181 -35.50 -26.04 -13.46
C LYS A 181 -35.69 -25.89 -11.95
N LYS A 182 -34.93 -25.02 -11.26
CA LYS A 182 -35.03 -24.84 -9.80
C LYS A 182 -36.44 -24.52 -9.25
N GLN A 183 -37.38 -24.03 -10.06
CA GLN A 183 -38.76 -23.81 -9.60
C GLN A 183 -39.49 -25.13 -9.33
N MET A 184 -39.09 -26.23 -9.98
CA MET A 184 -39.66 -27.57 -9.79
C MET A 184 -39.46 -28.08 -8.36
N LEU A 185 -38.42 -27.61 -7.67
CA LEU A 185 -38.17 -27.93 -6.27
C LEU A 185 -39.34 -27.53 -5.35
N LYS A 186 -40.10 -26.50 -5.69
CA LYS A 186 -41.26 -26.08 -4.89
C LYS A 186 -42.41 -27.08 -4.96
N SER A 187 -42.56 -27.76 -6.10
CA SER A 187 -43.59 -28.77 -6.31
C SER A 187 -43.22 -30.11 -5.69
N ASN A 188 -41.93 -30.36 -5.46
CA ASN A 188 -41.45 -31.59 -4.83
C ASN A 188 -41.51 -31.46 -3.30
N PRO A 189 -42.31 -32.28 -2.58
CA PRO A 189 -42.47 -32.15 -1.13
C PRO A 189 -41.15 -32.31 -0.36
N LYS A 190 -40.26 -33.19 -0.85
CA LYS A 190 -38.95 -33.49 -0.26
C LYS A 190 -37.99 -32.30 -0.35
N TYR A 191 -38.06 -31.53 -1.43
CA TYR A 191 -37.13 -30.43 -1.72
C TYR A 191 -37.77 -29.04 -1.68
N SER A 192 -38.99 -28.93 -1.16
CA SER A 192 -39.76 -27.67 -1.07
C SER A 192 -39.03 -26.54 -0.31
N ARG A 193 -38.14 -26.89 0.62
CA ARG A 193 -37.31 -25.96 1.41
C ARG A 193 -35.91 -25.72 0.82
N VAL A 194 -35.58 -26.35 -0.30
CA VAL A 194 -34.29 -26.24 -0.95
C VAL A 194 -34.28 -25.06 -1.92
N TYR A 195 -33.25 -24.23 -1.83
CA TYR A 195 -33.05 -23.09 -2.71
C TYR A 195 -31.72 -23.17 -3.43
N ILE A 196 -31.77 -23.08 -4.76
CA ILE A 196 -30.60 -23.06 -5.63
C ILE A 196 -30.33 -21.63 -6.12
N ARG A 197 -29.07 -21.21 -6.01
CA ARG A 197 -28.56 -19.93 -6.51
C ARG A 197 -27.29 -20.15 -7.33
N SER A 198 -27.00 -19.23 -8.25
CA SER A 198 -25.69 -19.22 -8.90
C SER A 198 -24.61 -18.99 -7.84
N ALA A 199 -23.47 -19.67 -7.98
CA ALA A 199 -22.27 -19.26 -7.27
C ALA A 199 -21.91 -17.82 -7.66
N LYS A 200 -21.29 -17.10 -6.72
CA LYS A 200 -20.86 -15.71 -6.89
C LYS A 200 -19.45 -15.55 -6.36
N THR A 201 -18.68 -14.68 -7.00
CA THR A 201 -17.36 -14.29 -6.51
C THR A 201 -17.48 -13.50 -5.20
N HIS A 202 -16.37 -13.37 -4.48
CA HIS A 202 -16.34 -12.55 -3.27
C HIS A 202 -16.74 -11.10 -3.57
N THR A 203 -16.20 -10.53 -4.64
CA THR A 203 -16.48 -9.18 -5.11
C THR A 203 -17.95 -8.99 -5.43
N GLU A 204 -18.56 -9.90 -6.20
CA GLU A 204 -20.00 -9.84 -6.51
C GLU A 204 -20.88 -9.89 -5.27
N ARG A 205 -20.50 -10.71 -4.28
CA ARG A 205 -21.23 -10.80 -3.01
C ARG A 205 -21.13 -9.50 -2.21
N LEU A 206 -19.94 -8.88 -2.16
CA LEU A 206 -19.75 -7.60 -1.49
C LEU A 206 -20.53 -6.48 -2.20
N LEU A 207 -20.51 -6.44 -3.52
CA LEU A 207 -21.30 -5.49 -4.30
C LEU A 207 -22.79 -5.65 -4.00
N GLU A 208 -23.33 -6.88 -4.04
CA GLU A 208 -24.74 -7.12 -3.72
C GLU A 208 -25.08 -6.72 -2.27
N LEU A 209 -24.19 -6.98 -1.32
CA LEU A 209 -24.38 -6.58 0.08
C LEU A 209 -24.44 -5.06 0.20
N ASN A 210 -23.47 -4.35 -0.38
CA ASN A 210 -23.43 -2.88 -0.36
C ASN A 210 -24.68 -2.29 -1.03
N PHE A 211 -25.11 -2.83 -2.17
CA PHE A 211 -26.33 -2.38 -2.85
C PHE A 211 -27.59 -2.59 -1.99
N ARG A 212 -27.69 -3.71 -1.28
CA ARG A 212 -28.82 -3.95 -0.36
C ARG A 212 -28.81 -2.95 0.79
N THR A 213 -27.66 -2.73 1.42
CA THR A 213 -27.52 -1.71 2.47
C THR A 213 -27.94 -0.34 1.97
N LEU A 214 -27.50 0.08 0.78
CA LEU A 214 -27.91 1.35 0.19
C LEU A 214 -29.43 1.43 -0.07
N LEU A 215 -30.03 0.36 -0.60
CA LEU A 215 -31.48 0.30 -0.82
C LEU A 215 -32.28 0.34 0.50
N ASP A 216 -31.73 -0.17 1.59
CA ASP A 216 -32.42 -0.16 2.88
C ASP A 216 -32.36 1.23 3.55
N GLU A 217 -31.31 2.02 3.28
CA GLU A 217 -31.13 3.40 3.78
C GLU A 217 -31.88 4.46 2.96
N MET A 218 -32.20 4.19 1.68
CA MET A 218 -32.92 5.15 0.83
C MET A 218 -34.41 5.26 1.18
N PRO A 219 -35.02 6.47 1.11
CA PRO A 219 -36.46 6.62 1.25
C PRO A 219 -37.17 5.84 0.14
N ALA A 220 -38.17 5.04 0.51
CA ALA A 220 -38.84 4.08 -0.37
C ALA A 220 -37.94 3.00 -1.01
N GLY A 221 -36.67 2.87 -0.61
CA GLY A 221 -35.74 1.91 -1.20
C GLY A 221 -36.12 0.44 -0.97
N ARG A 222 -36.89 0.15 0.10
CA ARG A 222 -37.52 -1.17 0.34
C ARG A 222 -38.49 -1.61 -0.76
N GLN A 223 -38.98 -0.68 -1.60
CA GLN A 223 -39.78 -1.01 -2.79
C GLN A 223 -38.94 -1.64 -3.90
N PHE A 224 -37.62 -1.70 -3.77
CA PHE A 224 -36.73 -2.27 -4.76
C PHE A 224 -36.03 -3.53 -4.22
N TYR A 225 -35.46 -4.32 -5.13
CA TYR A 225 -34.60 -5.45 -4.83
C TYR A 225 -33.58 -5.68 -5.95
N VAL A 226 -32.43 -6.25 -5.61
CA VAL A 226 -31.43 -6.68 -6.59
C VAL A 226 -31.83 -8.06 -7.10
N ALA A 227 -32.12 -8.16 -8.40
CA ALA A 227 -32.44 -9.42 -9.06
C ALA A 227 -31.18 -10.28 -9.25
N GLY A 228 -31.36 -11.57 -9.56
CA GLY A 228 -30.26 -12.52 -9.72
C GLY A 228 -29.25 -12.17 -10.83
N ASN A 229 -29.64 -11.32 -11.79
CA ASN A 229 -28.78 -10.79 -12.85
C ASN A 229 -28.12 -9.44 -12.49
N GLY A 230 -28.20 -9.01 -11.22
CA GLY A 230 -27.62 -7.75 -10.74
C GLY A 230 -28.47 -6.50 -11.02
N ARG A 231 -29.59 -6.60 -11.75
CA ARG A 231 -30.46 -5.45 -12.02
C ARG A 231 -31.35 -5.13 -10.82
N VAL A 232 -31.49 -3.85 -10.50
CA VAL A 232 -32.47 -3.37 -9.51
C VAL A 232 -33.86 -3.42 -10.13
N ARG A 233 -34.84 -3.99 -9.42
CA ARG A 233 -36.24 -4.11 -9.83
C ARG A 233 -37.17 -3.65 -8.73
N ARG A 234 -38.32 -3.09 -9.11
CA ARG A 234 -39.40 -2.77 -8.16
C ARG A 234 -40.09 -4.06 -7.70
N ARG A 235 -40.38 -4.16 -6.41
CA ARG A 235 -41.19 -5.24 -5.82
C ARG A 235 -42.64 -5.08 -6.30
N PRO A 236 -43.32 -6.19 -6.64
CA PRO A 236 -44.76 -6.15 -6.85
C PRO A 236 -45.41 -5.64 -5.57
N LEU A 237 -46.30 -4.65 -5.69
CA LEU A 237 -47.09 -4.16 -4.57
C LEU A 237 -48.02 -5.30 -4.14
N LEU A 238 -47.73 -5.93 -2.99
CA LEU A 238 -48.67 -6.81 -2.30
C LEU A 238 -49.91 -5.97 -1.94
N GLY A 239 -50.89 -5.94 -2.82
CA GLY A 239 -52.08 -5.09 -2.68
C GLY A 239 -52.87 -4.80 -3.97
N SER A 240 -52.35 -5.10 -5.16
CA SER A 240 -53.15 -5.08 -6.40
C SER A 240 -53.53 -6.50 -6.77
N GLY A 241 -54.61 -6.99 -6.16
CA GLY A 241 -55.39 -8.09 -6.71
C GLY A 241 -56.15 -7.60 -7.94
N ALA A 242 -55.60 -7.89 -9.13
CA ALA A 242 -56.34 -8.01 -10.37
C ALA A 242 -55.81 -9.32 -10.99
N GLY A 243 -56.56 -10.42 -11.07
CA GLY A 243 -57.98 -10.45 -11.33
C GLY A 243 -58.29 -9.87 -12.71
N ALA A 244 -57.41 -10.09 -13.68
CA ALA A 244 -57.71 -9.89 -15.09
C ALA A 244 -57.85 -11.28 -15.73
N GLU A 245 -59.12 -11.66 -15.84
CA GLU A 245 -59.64 -12.73 -16.67
C GLU A 245 -59.02 -12.67 -18.07
N ALA A 246 -58.49 -13.80 -18.53
CA ALA A 246 -58.40 -14.09 -19.95
C ALA A 246 -59.25 -15.35 -20.20
N SER A 247 -60.57 -15.18 -20.03
CA SER A 247 -61.57 -16.04 -20.64
C SER A 247 -61.64 -15.69 -22.13
N GLY A 248 -61.03 -16.54 -22.96
CA GLY A 248 -61.17 -16.52 -24.41
C GLY A 248 -61.44 -17.93 -24.89
N GLY A 249 -62.64 -18.43 -24.60
CA GLY A 249 -63.12 -19.74 -25.04
C GLY A 249 -64.61 -19.67 -25.38
N SER A 250 -64.91 -19.64 -26.68
CA SER A 250 -66.19 -19.87 -27.37
C SER A 250 -65.89 -19.53 -28.84
N GLU A 251 -66.19 -20.28 -29.90
CA GLU A 251 -67.05 -21.43 -30.22
C GLU A 251 -66.50 -21.94 -31.58
N GLU A 252 -66.31 -23.24 -31.78
CA GLU A 252 -67.30 -24.12 -32.42
C GLU A 252 -67.67 -23.73 -33.87
N GLY A 253 -67.25 -24.57 -34.83
CA GLY A 253 -67.48 -24.37 -36.26
C GLY A 253 -67.12 -25.61 -37.06
N THR A 254 -67.85 -26.71 -36.84
CA THR A 254 -67.85 -27.89 -37.71
C THR A 254 -68.73 -27.65 -38.94
N ARG A 255 -68.26 -28.12 -40.12
CA ARG A 255 -68.97 -28.57 -41.37
C ARG A 255 -68.44 -27.85 -42.62
N ARG A 256 -67.75 -28.57 -43.52
CA ARG A 256 -68.27 -29.33 -44.69
C ARG A 256 -68.84 -28.39 -45.77
N THR A 257 -68.18 -28.34 -46.94
CA THR A 257 -68.68 -28.77 -48.28
C THR A 257 -67.71 -28.34 -49.38
N ASP A 258 -67.32 -29.33 -50.20
CA ASP A 258 -67.23 -29.33 -51.68
C ASP A 258 -66.71 -28.08 -52.42
N ILE A 259 -65.57 -28.20 -53.11
CA ILE A 259 -65.38 -28.43 -54.56
C ILE A 259 -63.88 -28.65 -54.81
#